data_AF-K1RPD2-F1
#
_entry.id   AF-K1RPD2-F1
#
_cell.length_a   1.000
_cell.length_b   1.000
_cell.length_c   1.000
_cell.angle_alpha   90.00
_cell.angle_beta   90.00
_cell.angle_gamma   90.00
#
_symmetry.space_group_name_H-M   'P 1'
#
loop_
_entity.id
_entity.type
_entity.pdbx_description
1 polymer ?
#
loop_
_entity_poly.entity_id
_entity_poly.type
_entity_poly.pdbx_seq_one_letter_code
_entity_poly.pdbx_strand_id
1 'polypeptide(L)'
;MNVQNAVDFVQPLMGSDSDHELSTGNTYPAIAMPWGMNFWVPQTGKMGDGWQYTYAAKKIRGLKQTHQPSPWINDYGQFSLMPIVGKPVFDEEQRASWFSHKAEKATPYYYSVYLADYDVTAELCPTERAALMSFTFPQTDSAH
;
A
#
# COMPACT_ATOMS: atom_id res chain seq x y z
N MET A 1 10.80 -1.10 -29.02
CA MET A 1 10.92 -0.70 -27.61
C MET A 1 12.27 -1.19 -27.12
N ASN A 2 13.15 -0.28 -26.69
CA ASN A 2 14.43 -0.67 -26.09
C ASN A 2 14.12 -1.15 -24.67
N VAL A 3 14.14 -2.46 -24.47
CA VAL A 3 13.91 -3.10 -23.17
C VAL A 3 15.22 -3.06 -22.40
N GLN A 4 15.29 -2.30 -21.31
CA GLN A 4 16.52 -2.20 -20.50
C GLN A 4 16.48 -3.09 -19.25
N ASN A 5 15.31 -3.45 -18.70
CA ASN A 5 15.24 -4.30 -17.51
C ASN A 5 13.96 -5.17 -17.46
N ALA A 6 14.07 -6.43 -17.02
CA ALA A 6 12.93 -7.36 -16.96
C ALA A 6 11.89 -6.95 -15.91
N VAL A 7 12.33 -6.23 -14.86
CA VAL A 7 11.45 -5.77 -13.79
C VAL A 7 10.40 -4.77 -14.27
N ASP A 8 10.65 -4.07 -15.39
CA ASP A 8 9.75 -3.07 -15.96
C ASP A 8 8.43 -3.68 -16.49
N PHE A 9 8.37 -5.01 -16.67
CA PHE A 9 7.17 -5.73 -17.08
C PHE A 9 6.34 -6.26 -15.91
N VAL A 10 6.86 -6.22 -14.69
CA VAL A 10 6.17 -6.76 -13.53
C VAL A 10 5.04 -5.81 -13.14
N GLN A 11 3.83 -6.34 -13.02
CA GLN A 11 2.65 -5.60 -12.58
C GLN A 11 2.19 -6.11 -11.20
N PRO A 12 2.62 -5.48 -10.08
CA PRO A 12 2.25 -5.92 -8.74
C PRO A 12 0.73 -5.91 -8.47
N LEU A 13 -0.03 -5.10 -9.23
CA LEU A 13 -1.49 -5.01 -9.11
C LEU A 13 -2.24 -6.15 -9.80
N MET A 14 -1.56 -7.00 -10.59
CA MET A 14 -2.21 -8.12 -11.28
C MET A 14 -2.81 -9.09 -10.25
N GLY A 15 -4.13 -9.31 -10.34
CA GLY A 15 -4.90 -10.15 -9.42
C GLY A 15 -5.52 -9.43 -8.22
N SER A 16 -5.29 -8.12 -8.07
CA SER A 16 -5.83 -7.31 -6.96
C SER A 16 -7.28 -6.83 -7.15
N ASP A 17 -7.83 -6.96 -8.36
CA ASP A 17 -9.25 -6.75 -8.65
C ASP A 17 -10.02 -8.06 -8.41
N SER A 18 -10.02 -8.49 -7.15
CA SER A 18 -10.67 -9.70 -6.66
C SER A 18 -11.59 -9.37 -5.50
N ASP A 19 -12.63 -10.17 -5.33
CA ASP A 19 -13.49 -10.16 -4.15
C ASP A 19 -13.65 -11.59 -3.58
N HIS A 20 -14.48 -11.70 -2.55
CA HIS A 20 -14.74 -12.97 -1.86
C HIS A 20 -15.51 -13.99 -2.72
N GLU A 21 -16.39 -13.52 -3.58
CA GLU A 21 -17.29 -14.35 -4.39
C GLU A 21 -16.55 -14.93 -5.60
N LEU A 22 -15.69 -14.12 -6.22
CA LEU A 22 -14.90 -14.51 -7.38
C LEU A 22 -13.48 -13.96 -7.33
N SER A 23 -12.51 -14.87 -7.27
CA SER A 23 -11.10 -14.52 -7.35
C SER A 23 -10.64 -14.38 -8.80
N THR A 24 -9.92 -13.30 -9.08
CA THR A 24 -9.07 -13.12 -10.28
C THR A 24 -7.57 -13.23 -9.96
N GLY A 25 -7.24 -13.66 -8.73
CA GLY A 25 -5.88 -13.84 -8.23
C GLY A 25 -5.78 -13.78 -6.71
N ASN A 26 -6.61 -12.95 -6.05
CA ASN A 26 -6.55 -12.70 -4.61
C ASN A 26 -5.15 -12.25 -4.15
N THR A 27 -4.53 -11.38 -4.94
CA THR A 27 -3.20 -10.82 -4.65
C THR A 27 -3.32 -9.42 -4.06
N TYR A 28 -2.22 -8.98 -3.46
CA TYR A 28 -2.00 -7.59 -3.09
C TYR A 28 -0.65 -7.15 -3.67
N PRO A 29 -0.43 -5.85 -3.93
CA PRO A 29 0.84 -5.37 -4.48
C PRO A 29 1.94 -5.47 -3.42
N ALA A 30 2.64 -6.60 -3.38
CA ALA A 30 3.75 -6.83 -2.48
C ALA A 30 4.98 -6.03 -2.96
N ILE A 31 5.33 -4.99 -2.22
CA ILE A 31 6.55 -4.20 -2.44
C ILE A 31 7.63 -4.81 -1.55
N ALA A 32 8.56 -5.54 -2.16
CA ALA A 32 9.51 -6.37 -1.44
C ALA A 32 10.76 -6.73 -2.25
N MET A 33 11.83 -7.07 -1.53
CA MET A 33 12.93 -7.85 -2.08
C MET A 33 12.49 -9.31 -2.33
N PRO A 34 13.11 -10.04 -3.27
CA PRO A 34 12.87 -11.47 -3.44
C PRO A 34 13.05 -12.21 -2.11
N TRP A 35 12.01 -12.91 -1.66
CA TRP A 35 11.96 -13.61 -0.36
C TRP A 35 12.28 -12.72 0.86
N GLY A 36 11.99 -11.41 0.77
CA GLY A 36 12.06 -10.50 1.90
C GLY A 36 11.26 -11.04 3.10
N MET A 37 11.81 -10.87 4.29
CA MET A 37 11.12 -11.25 5.52
C MET A 37 9.88 -10.39 5.74
N ASN A 38 9.99 -9.07 5.46
CA ASN A 38 8.94 -8.11 5.67
C ASN A 38 8.47 -7.56 4.32
N PHE A 39 7.24 -7.86 3.93
CA PHE A 39 6.61 -7.24 2.76
C PHE A 39 5.87 -5.98 3.18
N TRP A 40 5.70 -5.07 2.22
CA TRP A 40 4.94 -3.85 2.43
C TRP A 40 3.85 -3.69 1.39
N VAL A 41 2.71 -3.12 1.79
CA VAL A 41 1.52 -2.99 0.95
C VAL A 41 0.71 -1.72 1.33
N PRO A 42 0.13 -0.99 0.36
CA PRO A 42 -0.96 -0.07 0.66
C PRO A 42 -2.17 -0.83 1.22
N GLN A 43 -2.70 -0.39 2.35
CA GLN A 43 -3.87 -1.00 2.97
C GLN A 43 -5.13 -0.21 2.60
N THR A 44 -6.06 -0.85 1.89
CA THR A 44 -7.40 -0.31 1.62
C THR A 44 -8.48 -0.98 2.46
N GLY A 45 -8.32 -2.27 2.80
CA GLY A 45 -9.22 -3.05 3.66
C GLY A 45 -9.08 -2.74 5.15
N LYS A 46 -10.11 -3.04 5.95
CA LYS A 46 -10.11 -2.85 7.41
C LYS A 46 -9.01 -3.67 8.08
N MET A 47 -8.54 -3.24 9.25
CA MET A 47 -7.58 -4.03 10.02
C MET A 47 -8.18 -5.41 10.35
N GLY A 48 -7.47 -6.48 9.99
CA GLY A 48 -7.92 -7.87 10.13
C GLY A 48 -8.65 -8.46 8.92
N ASP A 49 -8.98 -7.65 7.91
CA ASP A 49 -9.53 -8.14 6.64
C ASP A 49 -8.44 -8.80 5.79
N GLY A 50 -8.70 -10.02 5.30
CA GLY A 50 -7.80 -10.74 4.40
C GLY A 50 -7.66 -10.05 3.04
N TRP A 51 -8.67 -9.31 2.58
CA TRP A 51 -8.59 -8.46 1.39
C TRP A 51 -7.97 -7.10 1.75
N GLN A 52 -6.74 -7.13 2.25
CA GLN A 52 -6.02 -5.95 2.76
C GLN A 52 -5.82 -4.85 1.70
N TYR A 53 -5.79 -5.22 0.42
CA TYR A 53 -5.84 -4.33 -0.73
C TYR A 53 -6.79 -4.91 -1.77
N THR A 54 -7.68 -4.08 -2.30
CA THR A 54 -8.52 -4.40 -3.47
C THR A 54 -8.51 -3.22 -4.44
N TYR A 55 -8.43 -3.52 -5.74
CA TYR A 55 -8.36 -2.50 -6.79
C TYR A 55 -9.61 -1.61 -6.82
N ALA A 56 -10.80 -2.15 -6.55
CA ALA A 56 -12.02 -1.35 -6.51
C ALA A 56 -12.11 -0.38 -5.31
N ALA A 57 -11.25 -0.51 -4.30
CA ALA A 57 -11.27 0.35 -3.13
C ALA A 57 -10.78 1.76 -3.47
N LYS A 58 -11.39 2.76 -2.83
CA LYS A 58 -11.16 4.18 -3.16
C LYS A 58 -10.36 4.93 -2.11
N LYS A 59 -10.05 4.28 -0.99
CA LYS A 59 -9.35 4.88 0.14
C LYS A 59 -8.22 3.99 0.63
N ILE A 60 -7.10 4.62 1.00
CA ILE A 60 -5.98 4.01 1.71
C ILE A 60 -6.01 4.48 3.16
N ARG A 61 -5.78 3.55 4.09
CA ARG A 61 -5.78 3.80 5.54
C ARG A 61 -4.43 3.54 6.21
N GLY A 62 -3.42 3.20 5.42
CA GLY A 62 -2.04 3.09 5.84
C GLY A 62 -1.16 2.34 4.83
N LEU A 63 0.16 2.49 4.98
CA LEU A 63 1.17 1.62 4.41
C LEU A 63 1.52 0.56 5.46
N LYS A 64 1.21 -0.68 5.15
CA LYS A 64 1.20 -1.80 6.11
C LYS A 64 2.38 -2.73 5.86
N GLN A 65 3.08 -3.11 6.93
CA GLN A 65 3.97 -4.27 6.91
C GLN A 65 3.11 -5.54 7.05
N THR A 66 3.33 -6.52 6.18
CA THR A 66 2.52 -7.73 6.08
C THR A 66 3.38 -8.97 5.86
N HIS A 67 2.87 -10.12 6.30
CA HIS A 67 3.40 -11.46 6.05
C HIS A 67 2.30 -12.39 5.48
N GLN A 68 1.18 -11.81 5.03
CA GLN A 68 -0.01 -12.54 4.61
C GLN A 68 0.27 -13.39 3.37
N PRO A 69 0.13 -14.73 3.40
CA PRO A 69 0.33 -15.54 2.20
C PRO A 69 -0.94 -15.63 1.33
N SER A 70 -2.13 -15.44 1.91
CA SER A 70 -3.42 -15.40 1.20
C SER A 70 -4.49 -14.73 2.08
N PRO A 71 -5.59 -14.19 1.51
CA PRO A 71 -6.68 -13.62 2.30
C PRO A 71 -7.31 -14.63 3.28
N TRP A 72 -7.22 -15.93 2.99
CA TRP A 72 -7.81 -17.01 3.77
C TRP A 72 -7.00 -17.38 5.02
N ILE A 73 -5.68 -17.34 4.90
CA ILE A 73 -4.76 -17.59 6.03
C ILE A 73 -4.63 -16.34 6.90
N ASN A 74 -4.85 -15.16 6.31
CA ASN A 74 -4.68 -13.86 6.95
C ASN A 74 -3.22 -13.59 7.36
N ASP A 75 -3.01 -12.63 8.24
CA ASP A 75 -1.73 -11.96 8.45
C ASP A 75 -1.26 -12.01 9.91
N TYR A 76 0.04 -11.82 10.11
CA TYR A 76 0.69 -11.76 11.43
C TYR A 76 1.84 -10.76 11.42
N GLY A 77 2.33 -10.34 12.60
CA GLY A 77 3.47 -9.41 12.70
C GLY A 77 3.23 -8.08 11.98
N GLN A 78 1.98 -7.63 11.96
CA GLN A 78 1.49 -6.55 11.11
C GLN A 78 1.33 -5.23 11.88
N PHE A 79 1.71 -4.13 11.23
CA PHE A 79 1.44 -2.76 11.68
C PHE A 79 1.37 -1.84 10.46
N SER A 80 0.83 -0.63 10.61
CA SER A 80 0.74 0.34 9.51
C SER A 80 1.11 1.76 9.94
N LEU A 81 1.63 2.51 8.98
CA LEU A 81 1.97 3.93 9.08
C LEU A 81 1.10 4.71 8.10
N MET A 82 0.56 5.86 8.52
CA MET A 82 -0.28 6.70 7.67
C MET A 82 0.07 8.16 7.94
N PRO A 83 0.64 8.89 6.97
CA PRO A 83 0.87 10.32 7.13
C PRO A 83 -0.46 11.06 7.01
N ILE A 84 -0.71 12.02 7.90
CA ILE A 84 -1.91 12.84 7.88
C ILE A 84 -1.59 14.31 8.09
N VAL A 85 -2.50 15.17 7.63
CA VAL A 85 -2.44 16.62 7.88
C VAL A 85 -3.71 17.05 8.61
N GLY A 86 -3.57 17.93 9.60
CA GLY A 86 -4.67 18.47 10.37
C GLY A 86 -4.81 17.78 11.72
N LYS A 87 -6.03 17.30 12.05
CA LYS A 87 -6.30 16.76 13.39
C LYS A 87 -5.63 15.39 13.56
N PRO A 88 -4.89 15.14 14.67
CA PRO A 88 -4.37 13.81 14.97
C PRO A 88 -5.53 12.87 15.28
N VAL A 89 -5.79 11.93 14.37
CA VAL A 89 -6.84 10.91 14.50
C VAL A 89 -6.23 9.53 14.31
N PHE A 90 -6.49 8.63 15.25
CA PHE A 90 -5.97 7.26 15.19
C PHE A 90 -6.92 6.29 14.45
N ASP A 91 -8.22 6.56 14.53
CA ASP A 91 -9.28 5.75 13.93
C ASP A 91 -9.05 5.51 12.44
N GLU A 92 -9.13 4.26 12.01
CA GLU A 92 -8.72 3.85 10.67
C GLU A 92 -9.61 4.38 9.55
N GLU A 93 -10.89 4.65 9.84
CA GLU A 93 -11.83 5.20 8.85
C GLU A 93 -11.67 6.71 8.74
N GLN A 94 -11.46 7.39 9.87
CA GLN A 94 -11.27 8.84 9.93
C GLN A 94 -9.93 9.29 9.35
N ARG A 95 -8.87 8.47 9.47
CA ARG A 95 -7.55 8.77 8.90
C ARG A 95 -7.39 8.33 7.43
N ALA A 96 -8.40 7.70 6.84
CA ALA A 96 -8.28 7.15 5.50
C ALA A 96 -8.44 8.22 4.42
N SER A 97 -7.48 8.29 3.51
CA SER A 97 -7.48 9.24 2.40
C SER A 97 -8.01 8.62 1.13
N TRP A 98 -8.78 9.39 0.36
CA TRP A 98 -9.03 9.09 -1.06
C TRP A 98 -7.72 9.02 -1.86
N PHE A 99 -7.68 8.13 -2.85
CA PHE A 99 -6.59 8.02 -3.83
C PHE A 99 -7.15 7.57 -5.20
N SER A 100 -6.31 7.57 -6.23
CA SER A 100 -6.63 7.04 -7.55
C SER A 100 -5.44 6.28 -8.13
N HIS A 101 -5.69 5.18 -8.84
CA HIS A 101 -4.64 4.44 -9.55
C HIS A 101 -3.91 5.27 -10.61
N LYS A 102 -4.48 6.41 -11.07
CA LYS A 102 -3.78 7.35 -11.96
C LYS A 102 -2.64 8.10 -11.27
N ALA A 103 -2.70 8.23 -9.95
CA ALA A 103 -1.70 8.85 -9.09
C ALA A 103 -1.08 7.82 -8.13
N GLU A 104 -1.11 6.54 -8.54
CA GLU A 104 -0.46 5.44 -7.85
C GLU A 104 0.58 4.82 -8.78
N LYS A 105 1.75 4.53 -8.22
CA LYS A 105 2.79 3.78 -8.90
C LYS A 105 3.19 2.61 -8.02
N ALA A 106 2.97 1.40 -8.52
CA ALA A 106 3.39 0.16 -7.88
C ALA A 106 4.41 -0.57 -8.75
N THR A 107 5.64 -0.72 -8.25
CA THR A 107 6.64 -1.65 -8.77
C THR A 107 7.09 -2.58 -7.64
N PRO A 108 7.75 -3.72 -7.92
CA PRO A 108 8.22 -4.60 -6.85
C PRO A 108 9.16 -3.93 -5.84
N TYR A 109 9.88 -2.88 -6.26
CA TYR A 109 10.95 -2.24 -5.49
C TYR A 109 10.61 -0.82 -5.02
N TYR A 110 9.47 -0.25 -5.46
CA TYR A 110 9.07 1.10 -5.13
C TYR A 110 7.55 1.26 -5.22
N TYR A 111 6.98 1.90 -4.21
CA TYR A 111 5.59 2.32 -4.22
C TYR A 111 5.48 3.82 -3.99
N SER A 112 4.54 4.47 -4.69
CA SER A 112 4.17 5.87 -4.47
C SER A 112 2.68 6.06 -4.67
N VAL A 113 2.07 6.85 -3.79
CA VAL A 113 0.67 7.23 -3.92
C VAL A 113 0.44 8.66 -3.44
N TYR A 114 -0.44 9.36 -4.13
CA TYR A 114 -0.95 10.65 -3.68
C TYR A 114 -2.22 10.48 -2.82
N LEU A 115 -2.17 10.99 -1.60
CA LEU A 115 -3.25 10.96 -0.60
C LEU A 115 -4.03 12.28 -0.68
N ALA A 116 -5.14 12.27 -1.43
CA ALA A 116 -5.88 13.48 -1.80
C ALA A 116 -6.46 14.26 -0.61
N ASP A 117 -6.84 13.58 0.48
CA ASP A 117 -7.44 14.25 1.64
C ASP A 117 -6.41 15.03 2.47
N TYR A 118 -5.12 14.71 2.32
CA TYR A 118 -4.03 15.30 3.10
C TYR A 118 -3.04 16.12 2.25
N ASP A 119 -3.19 16.10 0.92
CA ASP A 119 -2.21 16.67 -0.02
C ASP A 119 -0.79 16.13 0.19
N VAL A 120 -0.67 14.84 0.52
CA VAL A 120 0.60 14.17 0.81
C VAL A 120 0.94 13.16 -0.27
N THR A 121 2.18 13.20 -0.77
CA THR A 121 2.73 12.06 -1.52
C THR A 121 3.47 11.14 -0.57
N ALA A 122 3.06 9.87 -0.50
CA ALA A 122 3.70 8.85 0.32
C ALA A 122 4.46 7.87 -0.58
N GLU A 123 5.73 7.64 -0.26
CA GLU A 123 6.63 6.77 -1.01
C GLU A 123 7.26 5.72 -0.10
N LEU A 124 7.59 4.56 -0.66
CA LEU A 124 8.07 3.39 0.08
C LEU A 124 9.06 2.56 -0.74
N CYS A 125 10.23 2.30 -0.16
CA CYS A 125 11.27 1.42 -0.69
C CYS A 125 11.69 0.38 0.36
N PRO A 126 11.45 -0.93 0.13
CA PRO A 126 11.82 -1.97 1.08
C PRO A 126 13.26 -2.46 0.88
N THR A 127 13.80 -3.07 1.93
CA THR A 127 14.89 -4.04 1.92
C THR A 127 14.32 -5.40 2.33
N GLU A 128 15.16 -6.39 2.64
CA GLU A 128 14.67 -7.68 3.13
C GLU A 128 13.90 -7.58 4.47
N ARG A 129 14.23 -6.62 5.34
CA ARG A 129 13.70 -6.54 6.72
C ARG A 129 13.36 -5.13 7.20
N ALA A 130 13.72 -4.11 6.44
CA ALA A 130 13.46 -2.70 6.74
C ALA A 130 12.79 -2.04 5.54
N ALA A 131 12.26 -0.83 5.72
CA ALA A 131 11.85 0.02 4.61
C ALA A 131 12.17 1.48 4.92
N LEU A 132 12.44 2.23 3.85
CA LEU A 132 12.47 3.68 3.88
C LEU A 132 11.12 4.19 3.38
N MET A 133 10.49 5.07 4.14
CA MET A 133 9.31 5.81 3.73
C MET A 133 9.65 7.29 3.63
N SER A 134 9.20 7.92 2.56
CA SER A 134 9.31 9.36 2.34
C SER A 134 7.90 9.93 2.24
N PHE A 135 7.63 10.99 3.02
CA PHE A 135 6.34 11.68 3.03
C PHE A 135 6.57 13.13 2.63
N THR A 136 6.07 13.50 1.46
CA THR A 136 6.11 14.88 0.97
C THR A 136 4.84 15.59 1.43
N PHE A 137 4.95 16.35 2.50
CA PHE A 137 3.85 17.12 3.07
C PHE A 137 3.65 18.46 2.36
N PRO A 138 2.42 19.01 2.35
CA PRO A 138 2.19 20.39 1.98
C PRO A 138 2.78 21.32 3.05
N GLN A 139 2.88 22.61 2.75
CA GLN A 139 3.25 23.59 3.76
C GLN A 139 2.14 23.69 4.83
N THR A 140 2.42 23.21 6.04
CA THR A 140 1.46 23.15 7.15
C THR A 140 2.18 23.19 8.50
N ASP A 141 1.48 23.58 9.56
CA ASP A 141 1.94 23.50 10.96
C ASP A 141 1.47 22.20 11.66
N SER A 142 0.66 21.40 10.98
CA SER A 142 -0.06 20.26 11.55
C SER A 142 0.18 18.98 10.74
N ALA A 143 1.45 18.66 10.47
CA ALA A 143 1.87 17.40 9.85
C ALA A 143 2.12 16.32 10.91
N HIS A 144 1.56 15.14 10.71
CA HIS A 144 1.63 14.01 11.65
C HIS A 144 1.93 12.69 10.95
#